data_AF-W1Y6L7-F1
#
_entry.id   AF-W1Y6L7-F1
#
_cell.length_a   1.000
_cell.length_b   1.000
_cell.length_c   1.000
_cell.angle_alpha   90.00
_cell.angle_beta   90.00
_cell.angle_gamma   90.00
#
_symmetry.space_group_name_H-M   'P 1'
#
loop_
_entity.id
_entity.type
_entity.pdbx_description
1 polymer ?
#
loop_
_entity_poly.entity_id
_entity_poly.type
_entity_poly.pdbx_seq_one_letter_code
_entity_poly.pdbx_strand_id
1 'polypeptide(L)'
;HVNVLYPMLKAELFLRWDRDELPDVIDALANEMQRQGLITLQDDELHINPAHSRPLQLLAAGARETLQRYAITFWLLSANPSINRGTLEKESRTVAQRLSVLHGINAPE
;
A
#
# COMPACT_ATOMS: atom_id res chain seq x y z
N HIS A 1 -11.44 4.11 5.89
CA HIS A 1 -10.19 4.72 5.36
C HIS A 1 -9.99 4.50 3.85
N VAL A 2 -10.34 3.35 3.28
CA VAL A 2 -10.23 3.06 1.82
C VAL A 2 -10.86 4.15 0.94
N ASN A 3 -12.05 4.64 1.30
CA ASN A 3 -12.78 5.67 0.52
C ASN A 3 -12.07 7.02 0.41
N VAL A 4 -11.15 7.34 1.33
CA VAL A 4 -10.38 8.60 1.30
C VAL A 4 -9.17 8.47 0.38
N LEU A 5 -8.54 7.29 0.37
CA LEU A 5 -7.32 7.02 -0.40
C LEU A 5 -7.62 6.67 -1.87
N TYR A 6 -8.78 6.07 -2.11
CA TYR A 6 -9.11 5.52 -3.42
C TYR A 6 -9.03 6.49 -4.60
N PRO A 7 -9.48 7.76 -4.52
CA PRO A 7 -9.43 8.67 -5.67
C PRO A 7 -8.01 8.91 -6.18
N MET A 8 -7.06 9.01 -5.26
CA MET A 8 -5.64 9.16 -5.59
C MET A 8 -5.11 7.88 -6.24
N LEU A 9 -5.36 6.72 -5.62
CA LEU A 9 -4.93 5.42 -6.14
C LEU A 9 -5.54 5.12 -7.51
N LYS A 10 -6.82 5.46 -7.73
CA LYS A 10 -7.52 5.31 -9.01
C LYS A 10 -6.83 6.10 -10.12
N ALA A 11 -6.49 7.36 -9.86
CA ALA A 11 -5.82 8.23 -10.83
C ALA A 11 -4.40 7.76 -11.15
N GLU A 12 -3.65 7.33 -10.14
CA GLU A 12 -2.22 7.02 -10.28
C GLU A 12 -1.95 5.61 -10.81
N LEU A 13 -2.79 4.64 -10.42
CA LEU A 13 -2.72 3.25 -10.91
C LEU A 13 -3.66 2.99 -12.09
N PHE A 14 -4.32 4.02 -12.61
CA PHE A 14 -5.28 3.94 -13.71
C PHE A 14 -6.37 2.87 -13.47
N LEU A 15 -6.88 2.79 -12.24
CA LEU A 15 -7.88 1.79 -11.88
C LEU A 15 -9.21 2.11 -12.57
N ARG A 16 -9.88 1.08 -13.07
CA ARG A 16 -11.14 1.26 -13.80
C ARG A 16 -12.37 1.42 -12.90
N TRP A 17 -12.36 0.80 -11.72
CA TRP A 17 -13.55 0.64 -10.88
C TRP A 17 -13.99 1.94 -10.22
N ASP A 18 -15.28 2.16 -10.09
CA ASP A 18 -15.86 3.22 -9.27
C ASP A 18 -15.93 2.81 -7.79
N ARG A 19 -16.22 3.78 -6.92
CA ARG A 19 -16.11 3.58 -5.46
C ARG A 19 -17.12 2.57 -4.93
N ASP A 20 -18.30 2.54 -5.54
CA ASP A 20 -19.38 1.62 -5.25
C ASP A 20 -19.09 0.18 -5.71
N GLU A 21 -18.19 -0.01 -6.68
CA GLU A 21 -17.72 -1.33 -7.11
C GLU A 21 -16.61 -1.90 -6.19
N LEU A 22 -15.99 -1.06 -5.35
CA LEU A 22 -14.84 -1.49 -4.54
C LEU A 22 -15.12 -2.66 -3.60
N PRO A 23 -16.24 -2.69 -2.85
CA PRO A 23 -16.51 -3.80 -1.94
C PRO A 23 -16.48 -5.14 -2.68
N ASP A 24 -17.20 -5.24 -3.80
CA ASP A 24 -17.29 -6.47 -4.60
C ASP A 24 -15.93 -6.89 -5.18
N VAL A 25 -15.12 -5.92 -5.62
CA VAL A 25 -13.77 -6.18 -6.15
C VAL A 25 -12.83 -6.67 -5.05
N ILE A 26 -12.87 -6.04 -3.87
CA ILE A 26 -12.04 -6.43 -2.73
C ILE A 26 -12.43 -7.84 -2.27
N ASP A 27 -13.73 -8.13 -2.17
CA ASP A 27 -14.24 -9.44 -1.77
C ASP A 27 -13.85 -10.52 -2.80
N ALA A 28 -13.98 -10.25 -4.10
CA ALA A 28 -13.55 -11.18 -5.14
C ALA A 28 -12.04 -11.49 -5.05
N LEU A 29 -11.21 -10.49 -4.81
CA LEU A 29 -9.77 -10.68 -4.65
C LEU A 29 -9.43 -11.45 -3.37
N ALA A 30 -10.05 -11.11 -2.24
CA ALA A 30 -9.84 -11.80 -0.97
C ALA A 30 -10.28 -13.27 -1.06
N ASN A 31 -11.43 -13.54 -1.66
CA ASN A 31 -11.93 -14.89 -1.90
C ASN A 31 -10.98 -15.71 -2.78
N GLU A 32 -10.41 -15.11 -3.83
CA GLU A 32 -9.45 -15.79 -4.69
C GLU A 32 -8.12 -16.07 -3.95
N MET A 33 -7.63 -15.12 -3.15
CA MET A 33 -6.44 -15.33 -2.31
C MET A 33 -6.68 -16.43 -1.26
N GLN A 34 -7.89 -16.51 -0.69
CA GLN A 34 -8.27 -17.59 0.21
C GLN A 34 -8.37 -18.94 -0.51
N ARG A 35 -8.98 -18.98 -1.71
CA ARG A 35 -9.09 -20.19 -2.54
C ARG A 35 -7.70 -20.74 -2.91
N GLN A 36 -6.72 -19.87 -3.14
CA GLN A 36 -5.33 -20.22 -3.38
C GLN A 36 -4.55 -20.56 -2.10
N GLY A 37 -5.16 -20.40 -0.92
CA GLY A 37 -4.53 -20.64 0.37
C GLY A 37 -3.46 -19.63 0.75
N LEU A 38 -3.44 -18.43 0.13
CA LEU A 38 -2.50 -17.35 0.44
C LEU A 38 -2.85 -16.66 1.76
N ILE A 39 -4.15 -16.55 2.03
CA ILE A 39 -4.70 -15.99 3.26
C ILE A 39 -5.74 -16.94 3.85
N THR A 40 -6.02 -16.78 5.13
CA THR A 40 -7.07 -17.50 5.88
C THR A 40 -7.93 -16.51 6.63
N LEU A 41 -9.23 -16.76 6.70
CA LEU A 41 -10.15 -16.00 7.55
C LEU A 41 -10.25 -16.68 8.93
N GLN A 42 -9.98 -15.94 10.00
CA GLN A 42 -10.21 -16.36 11.38
C GLN A 42 -10.90 -15.21 12.11
N ASP A 43 -12.04 -15.46 12.75
CA ASP A 43 -12.77 -14.44 13.52
C ASP A 43 -13.04 -13.13 12.76
N ASP A 44 -13.34 -13.24 11.46
CA ASP A 44 -13.55 -12.10 10.55
C ASP A 44 -12.27 -11.27 10.24
N GLU A 45 -11.10 -11.78 10.63
CA GLU A 45 -9.80 -11.22 10.33
C GLU A 45 -9.06 -12.04 9.25
N LEU A 46 -8.42 -11.33 8.33
CA LEU A 46 -7.57 -11.93 7.30
C LEU A 46 -6.15 -12.15 7.83
N HIS A 47 -5.71 -13.40 7.85
CA HIS A 47 -4.37 -13.80 8.23
C HIS A 47 -3.59 -14.32 7.04
N ILE A 48 -2.28 -14.07 7.01
CA ILE A 48 -1.38 -14.68 6.02
C ILE A 48 -1.24 -16.16 6.34
N ASN A 49 -1.39 -17.02 5.33
CA ASN A 49 -1.03 -18.43 5.48
C ASN A 49 0.51 -18.57 5.45
N PRO A 50 1.18 -18.97 6.55
CA PRO A 50 2.64 -19.05 6.59
C PRO A 50 3.22 -19.98 5.54
N ALA A 51 2.51 -21.07 5.22
CA ALA A 51 2.92 -22.07 4.24
C ALA A 51 2.98 -21.50 2.81
N HIS A 52 2.21 -20.44 2.52
CA HIS A 52 2.13 -19.78 1.22
C HIS A 52 2.57 -18.30 1.27
N SER A 53 3.41 -17.96 2.25
CA SER A 53 3.90 -16.59 2.47
C SER A 53 4.75 -16.06 1.31
N ARG A 54 5.47 -16.93 0.60
CA ARG A 54 6.43 -16.52 -0.44
C ARG A 54 5.77 -15.98 -1.72
N PRO A 55 4.74 -16.63 -2.29
CA PRO A 55 3.90 -16.03 -3.33
C PRO A 55 3.33 -14.66 -2.94
N LEU A 56 2.84 -14.53 -1.71
CA LEU A 56 2.30 -13.26 -1.21
C LEU A 56 3.38 -12.18 -1.12
N GLN A 57 4.60 -12.53 -0.70
CA GLN A 57 5.74 -11.62 -0.69
C GLN A 57 6.13 -11.14 -2.09
N LEU A 58 6.04 -12.00 -3.10
CA LEU A 58 6.30 -11.63 -4.50
C LEU A 58 5.25 -10.66 -5.03
N LEU A 59 3.96 -10.92 -4.78
CA LEU A 59 2.89 -9.98 -5.12
C LEU A 59 3.08 -8.63 -4.42
N ALA A 60 3.43 -8.66 -3.14
CA ALA A 60 3.68 -7.45 -2.36
C ALA A 60 4.91 -6.67 -2.86
N ALA A 61 5.93 -7.34 -3.39
CA ALA A 61 7.17 -6.68 -3.83
C ALA A 61 6.93 -5.62 -4.91
N GLY A 62 5.99 -5.86 -5.85
CA GLY A 62 5.66 -4.91 -6.91
C GLY A 62 4.91 -3.67 -6.43
N ALA A 63 4.21 -3.74 -5.29
CA ALA A 63 3.44 -2.62 -4.74
C ALA A 63 4.14 -1.92 -3.56
N ARG A 64 5.13 -2.58 -2.93
CA ARG A 64 5.75 -2.15 -1.67
C ARG A 64 6.31 -0.74 -1.73
N GLU A 65 7.07 -0.45 -2.78
CA GLU A 65 7.75 0.84 -2.92
C GLU A 65 6.75 1.99 -3.07
N THR A 66 5.76 1.80 -3.94
CA THR A 66 4.67 2.75 -4.16
C THR A 66 3.86 2.98 -2.87
N LEU A 67 3.49 1.91 -2.17
CA LEU A 67 2.78 2.00 -0.88
C LEU A 67 3.61 2.72 0.18
N GLN A 68 4.92 2.48 0.24
CA GLN A 68 5.82 3.16 1.16
C GLN A 68 5.90 4.67 0.88
N ARG A 69 5.99 5.05 -0.41
CA ARG A 69 6.00 6.46 -0.85
C ARG A 69 4.74 7.20 -0.42
N TYR A 70 3.58 6.57 -0.59
CA TYR A 70 2.31 7.13 -0.13
C TYR A 70 2.22 7.20 1.39
N ALA A 71 2.63 6.15 2.10
CA ALA A 71 2.60 6.13 3.56
C ALA A 71 3.42 7.29 4.15
N ILE A 72 4.61 7.55 3.61
CA ILE A 72 5.45 8.69 4.01
C ILE A 72 4.75 10.02 3.71
N THR A 73 4.26 10.18 2.49
CA THR A 73 3.58 11.42 2.05
C THR A 73 2.35 11.72 2.91
N PHE A 74 1.52 10.71 3.18
CA PHE A 74 0.34 10.83 4.02
C PHE A 74 0.68 11.10 5.47
N TRP A 75 1.71 10.45 6.01
CA TRP A 75 2.16 10.71 7.37
C TRP A 75 2.60 12.17 7.53
N LEU A 76 3.37 12.70 6.57
CA LEU A 76 3.78 14.11 6.55
C LEU A 76 2.59 15.07 6.42
N LEU A 77 1.66 14.79 5.52
CA LEU A 77 0.44 15.59 5.34
C LEU A 77 -0.49 15.54 6.56
N SER A 78 -0.58 14.39 7.23
CA SER A 78 -1.36 14.24 8.46
C SER A 78 -0.74 15.05 9.60
N ALA A 79 0.59 15.07 9.71
CA ALA A 79 1.32 15.86 10.70
C ALA A 79 1.29 17.37 10.40
N ASN A 80 1.28 17.77 9.12
CA ASN A 80 1.17 19.16 8.70
C ASN A 80 0.38 19.29 7.38
N PRO A 81 -0.95 19.46 7.45
CA PRO A 81 -1.79 19.56 6.25
C PRO A 81 -1.51 20.79 5.37
N SER A 82 -0.87 21.82 5.94
CA SER A 82 -0.56 23.09 5.26
C SER A 82 0.83 23.13 4.63
N ILE A 83 1.58 22.03 4.68
CA ILE A 83 2.91 21.92 4.09
C ILE A 83 2.85 22.23 2.59
N ASN A 84 3.75 23.12 2.13
CA ASN A 84 3.85 23.39 0.70
C ASN A 84 4.51 22.21 -0.03
N ARG A 85 4.24 22.10 -1.35
CA ARG A 85 4.74 21.02 -2.20
C ARG A 85 6.25 20.82 -2.11
N GLY A 86 7.04 21.89 -2.21
CA GLY A 86 8.51 21.79 -2.23
C GLY A 86 9.08 21.24 -0.92
N THR A 87 8.52 21.66 0.22
CA THR A 87 8.90 21.13 1.52
C THR A 87 8.44 19.67 1.68
N LEU A 88 7.22 19.34 1.23
CA LEU A 88 6.72 17.96 1.27
C LEU A 88 7.63 17.00 0.51
N GLU A 89 8.03 17.34 -0.72
CA GLU A 89 8.92 16.50 -1.52
C GLU A 89 10.31 16.32 -0.88
N LYS A 90 10.83 17.35 -0.23
CA LYS A 90 12.12 17.30 0.47
C LYS A 90 12.06 16.41 1.70
N GLU A 91 11.05 16.59 2.54
CA GLU A 91 10.86 15.80 3.76
C GLU A 91 10.56 14.33 3.42
N SER A 92 9.73 14.08 2.39
CA SER A 92 9.41 12.72 1.93
C SER A 92 10.65 11.95 1.50
N ARG A 93 11.54 12.59 0.74
CA ARG A 93 12.84 12.01 0.34
C ARG A 93 13.74 11.73 1.54
N THR A 94 13.79 12.66 2.49
CA THR A 94 14.61 12.49 3.71
C THR A 94 14.16 11.30 4.54
N VAL A 95 12.85 11.11 4.71
CA VAL A 95 12.28 9.95 5.42
C VAL A 95 12.53 8.66 4.65
N ALA A 96 12.32 8.65 3.33
CA ALA A 96 12.56 7.49 2.48
C ALA A 96 14.03 7.01 2.54
N GLN A 97 14.99 7.94 2.47
CA GLN A 97 16.42 7.63 2.62
C GLN A 97 16.73 7.01 3.98
N ARG A 98 16.16 7.54 5.07
CA ARG A 98 16.36 6.96 6.41
C ARG A 98 15.82 5.54 6.50
N LEU A 99 14.63 5.27 5.96
CA LEU A 99 14.08 3.91 5.90
C LEU A 99 14.97 2.98 5.06
N SER A 100 15.46 3.44 3.90
CA SER A 100 16.35 2.67 3.03
C SER A 100 17.64 2.24 3.76
N VAL A 101 18.30 3.16 4.48
CA VAL A 101 19.50 2.88 5.28
C VAL A 101 19.20 1.88 6.41
N LEU A 102 18.06 2.03 7.09
CA LEU A 102 17.69 1.19 8.23
C LEU A 102 17.32 -0.25 7.83
N HIS A 103 16.83 -0.43 6.60
CA HIS A 103 16.46 -1.73 6.03
C HIS A 103 17.50 -2.33 5.08
N GLY A 104 18.64 -1.65 4.85
CA GLY A 104 19.70 -2.12 3.94
C GLY A 104 19.28 -2.20 2.47
N ILE A 105 18.18 -1.53 2.08
CA ILE A 105 17.65 -1.52 0.71
C ILE A 105 18.30 -0.36 -0.02
N ASN A 106 19.43 -0.63 -0.67
CA ASN A 106 20.11 0.35 -1.51
C ASN A 106 19.41 0.37 -2.89
N ALA A 107 18.22 0.98 -2.97
CA ALA A 107 17.55 1.27 -4.24
C ALA A 107 17.83 2.75 -4.58
N PRO A 108 18.62 3.04 -5.62
CA PRO A 108 18.84 4.40 -6.06
C PRO A 108 17.57 4.87 -6.78
N GLU A 109 16.85 5.82 -6.19
CA GLU A 109 16.00 6.76 -6.91
C GLU A 109 16.62 8.16 -6.84
#